data_AF-A0A5P6A9D5-F1
#
_entry.id   AF-A0A5P6A9D5-F1
#
_cell.length_a   1.000
_cell.length_b   1.000
_cell.length_c   1.000
_cell.angle_alpha   90.00
_cell.angle_beta   90.00
_cell.angle_gamma   90.00
#
_symmetry.space_group_name_H-M   'P 1'
#
loop_
_entity.id
_entity.type
_entity.pdbx_description
1 polymer ?
#
loop_
_entity_poly.entity_id
_entity_poly.type
_entity_poly.pdbx_seq_one_letter_code
_entity_poly.pdbx_strand_id
1 'polypeptide(L)'
;MTDTLPIAVEAPDACPRYLGRVVKGINVKAPTPLWMKEKLRRCGIRSIDAVVDVTNYVLLELGQPMHAFDCDRIDGGIVVRMAKEGEKLVLLDGTEAKLDTDTGYCRPSQSAGYGRHLWR
;
A
#
# COMPACT_ATOMS: atom_id res chain seq x y z
N MET A 1 17.09 13.20 8.86
CA MET A 1 16.07 12.34 8.24
C MET A 1 15.23 11.78 9.37
N THR A 2 14.17 12.48 9.76
CA THR A 2 13.37 12.16 10.97
C THR A 2 11.87 12.18 10.67
N ASP A 3 11.51 12.17 9.39
CA ASP A 3 10.12 12.19 8.97
C ASP A 3 9.49 10.82 9.25
N THR A 4 8.58 10.82 10.21
CA THR A 4 7.83 9.64 10.64
C THR A 4 6.34 9.96 10.60
N LEU A 5 5.57 9.06 10.02
CA LEU A 5 4.12 9.04 10.20
C LEU A 5 3.80 8.13 11.39
N PRO A 6 2.90 8.52 12.30
CA PRO A 6 2.48 7.65 13.38
C PRO A 6 1.70 6.47 12.80
N ILE A 7 1.99 5.28 13.31
CA ILE A 7 1.33 4.04 12.91
C ILE A 7 0.75 3.40 14.18
N ALA A 8 -0.55 3.18 14.19
CA ALA A 8 -1.25 2.46 15.24
C ALA A 8 -1.69 1.10 14.71
N VAL A 9 -1.38 0.03 15.44
CA VAL A 9 -1.84 -1.33 15.13
C VAL A 9 -2.82 -1.75 16.21
N GLU A 10 -4.11 -1.68 15.88
CA GLU A 10 -5.23 -2.01 16.78
C GLU A 10 -5.64 -3.49 16.68
N ALA A 11 -5.21 -4.19 15.62
CA ALA A 11 -5.45 -5.62 15.41
C ALA A 11 -4.12 -6.42 15.38
N PRO A 12 -3.41 -6.53 16.52
CA PRO A 12 -2.11 -7.20 16.59
C PRO A 12 -2.18 -8.70 16.28
N ASP A 13 -3.31 -9.35 16.52
CA ASP A 13 -3.52 -10.78 16.20
C ASP A 13 -3.53 -11.02 14.69
N ALA A 14 -4.10 -10.09 13.91
CA ALA A 14 -4.15 -10.15 12.45
C ALA A 14 -2.87 -9.59 11.80
N CYS A 15 -2.26 -8.58 12.42
CA CYS A 15 -1.03 -7.96 11.93
C CYS A 15 -0.05 -7.73 13.09
N PRO A 16 0.78 -8.73 13.44
CA PRO A 16 1.69 -8.63 14.59
C PRO A 16 2.83 -7.64 14.34
N ARG A 17 3.09 -7.26 13.08
CA ARG A 17 4.15 -6.33 12.72
C ARG A 17 3.79 -5.52 11.49
N TYR A 18 3.82 -4.21 11.64
CA TYR A 18 3.67 -3.26 10.54
C TYR A 18 4.88 -2.32 10.48
N LEU A 19 5.51 -2.23 9.32
CA LEU A 19 6.67 -1.37 9.08
C LEU A 19 6.31 -0.32 8.04
N GLY A 20 6.47 0.96 8.39
CA GLY A 20 6.31 2.08 7.48
C GLY A 20 7.59 2.89 7.37
N ARG A 21 7.87 3.42 6.18
CA ARG A 21 9.00 4.31 5.93
C ARG A 21 8.56 5.45 5.03
N VAL A 22 8.83 6.68 5.46
CA VAL A 22 8.60 7.87 4.65
C VAL A 22 9.80 8.09 3.74
N VAL A 23 9.56 8.22 2.43
CA VAL A 23 10.58 8.54 1.43
C VAL A 23 10.10 9.77 0.66
N LYS A 24 10.77 10.91 0.87
CA LYS A 24 10.44 12.19 0.24
C LYS A 24 11.30 12.45 -0.99
N GLY A 25 10.79 13.27 -1.90
CA GLY A 25 11.54 13.73 -3.08
C GLY A 25 11.71 12.65 -4.17
N ILE A 26 10.81 11.66 -4.21
CA ILE A 26 10.84 10.64 -5.25
C ILE A 26 10.27 11.19 -6.57
N ASN A 27 10.90 10.87 -7.68
CA ASN A 27 10.34 11.11 -9.00
C ASN A 27 9.55 9.89 -9.45
N VAL A 28 8.23 9.91 -9.25
CA VAL A 28 7.33 8.81 -9.64
C VAL A 28 7.31 8.58 -11.17
N LYS A 29 7.65 9.61 -11.95
CA LYS A 29 7.74 9.54 -13.42
C LYS A 29 9.10 9.04 -13.91
N ALA A 30 10.03 8.70 -13.02
CA ALA A 30 11.31 8.14 -13.41
C ALA A 30 11.09 6.81 -14.15
N PRO A 31 11.86 6.54 -15.21
CA PRO A 31 11.76 5.27 -15.91
C PRO A 31 12.34 4.14 -15.05
N THR A 32 11.64 3.02 -14.95
CA THR A 32 12.18 1.81 -14.33
C THR A 32 13.40 1.31 -15.13
N PRO A 33 14.53 0.98 -14.47
CA PRO A 33 15.73 0.47 -15.13
C PRO A 33 15.44 -0.79 -15.97
N LEU A 34 16.12 -0.93 -17.10
CA LEU A 34 15.89 -2.03 -18.06
C LEU A 34 16.04 -3.42 -17.42
N TRP A 35 17.05 -3.60 -16.57
CA TRP A 35 17.29 -4.88 -15.89
C TRP A 35 16.13 -5.29 -14.98
N MET A 36 15.47 -4.33 -14.32
CA MET A 36 14.34 -4.59 -13.44
C MET A 36 13.08 -4.89 -14.25
N LYS A 37 12.84 -4.13 -15.32
CA LYS A 37 11.75 -4.39 -16.26
C LYS A 37 11.83 -5.80 -16.85
N GLU A 38 13.03 -6.22 -17.25
CA GLU A 38 13.22 -7.55 -17.84
C GLU A 38 13.01 -8.67 -16.82
N LYS A 39 13.46 -8.49 -15.56
CA LYS A 39 13.16 -9.44 -14.48
C LYS A 39 11.65 -9.55 -14.22
N LEU A 40 10.95 -8.42 -14.10
CA LEU A 40 9.49 -8.41 -13.93
C LEU A 40 8.77 -9.09 -15.11
N ARG A 41 9.19 -8.77 -16.35
CA ARG A 41 8.61 -9.32 -17.57
C ARG A 41 8.74 -10.84 -17.64
N ARG A 42 9.90 -11.39 -17.24
CA ARG A 42 10.14 -12.85 -17.20
C ARG A 42 9.29 -13.56 -16.17
N CYS A 43 8.85 -12.86 -15.13
CA CYS A 43 7.89 -13.34 -14.14
C CYS A 43 6.42 -13.06 -14.53
N GLY A 44 6.15 -12.60 -15.75
CA GLY A 44 4.80 -12.31 -16.23
C GLY A 44 4.19 -11.00 -15.71
N ILE A 45 4.98 -10.16 -15.03
CA ILE A 45 4.53 -8.87 -14.50
C ILE A 45 4.83 -7.77 -15.52
N ARG A 46 3.81 -6.98 -15.87
CA ARG A 46 3.97 -5.79 -16.69
C ARG A 46 4.47 -4.63 -15.84
N SER A 47 5.48 -3.92 -16.34
CA SER A 47 5.98 -2.68 -15.75
C SER A 47 4.93 -1.58 -15.88
N ILE A 48 4.65 -0.84 -14.80
CA ILE A 48 3.62 0.22 -14.77
C ILE A 48 4.29 1.56 -14.45
N ASP A 49 4.88 1.67 -13.26
CA ASP A 49 5.63 2.84 -12.79
C ASP A 49 6.76 2.39 -11.86
N ALA A 50 7.74 3.25 -11.64
CA ALA A 50 8.94 2.89 -10.89
C ALA A 50 8.66 2.45 -9.45
N VAL A 51 7.61 2.97 -8.81
CA VAL A 51 7.29 2.64 -7.42
C VAL A 51 6.65 1.25 -7.35
N VAL A 52 5.63 1.00 -8.19
CA VAL A 52 4.96 -0.30 -8.29
C VAL A 52 5.92 -1.39 -8.76
N ASP A 53 6.81 -1.06 -9.69
CA ASP A 53 7.83 -1.99 -10.19
C ASP A 53 8.81 -2.40 -9.09
N VAL A 54 9.26 -1.46 -8.25
CA VAL A 54 10.14 -1.78 -7.11
C VAL A 54 9.41 -2.65 -6.08
N THR A 55 8.15 -2.36 -5.74
CA THR A 55 7.40 -3.20 -4.79
C THR A 55 7.16 -4.61 -5.33
N ASN A 56 6.86 -4.74 -6.63
CA ASN A 56 6.72 -6.04 -7.28
C ASN A 56 8.06 -6.76 -7.39
N TYR A 57 9.15 -6.03 -7.62
CA TYR A 57 10.48 -6.58 -7.68
C TYR A 57 10.90 -7.20 -6.35
N VAL A 58 10.68 -6.50 -5.23
CA VAL A 58 10.95 -7.02 -3.88
C VAL A 58 10.05 -8.22 -3.56
N LEU A 59 8.78 -8.20 -3.98
CA LEU A 59 7.89 -9.35 -3.85
C LEU A 59 8.44 -10.58 -4.58
N LEU A 60 8.93 -10.43 -5.82
CA LEU A 60 9.50 -11.55 -6.58
C LEU A 60 10.85 -12.03 -6.04
N GLU A 61 11.68 -11.12 -5.53
CA GLU A 61 13.04 -11.45 -5.07
C GLU A 61 13.05 -12.02 -3.65
N LEU A 62 12.22 -11.48 -2.75
CA LEU A 62 12.22 -11.83 -1.32
C LEU A 62 10.92 -12.49 -0.84
N GLY A 63 9.89 -12.58 -1.68
CA GLY A 63 8.58 -13.11 -1.29
C GLY A 63 7.76 -12.18 -0.39
N GLN A 64 8.23 -10.96 -0.15
CA GLN A 64 7.60 -10.01 0.77
C GLN A 64 6.72 -9.02 0.00
N PRO A 65 5.39 -9.05 0.16
CA PRO A 65 4.51 -8.04 -0.41
C PRO A 65 4.73 -6.69 0.28
N MET A 66 4.75 -5.63 -0.53
CA MET A 66 4.92 -4.24 -0.07
C MET A 66 3.89 -3.34 -0.75
N HIS A 67 3.58 -2.23 -0.10
CA HIS A 67 2.73 -1.19 -0.67
C HIS A 67 3.32 0.19 -0.45
N ALA A 68 3.07 1.09 -1.40
CA ALA A 68 3.43 2.50 -1.30
C ALA A 68 2.17 3.34 -1.26
N PHE A 69 2.07 4.20 -0.24
CA PHE A 69 1.00 5.18 -0.12
C PHE A 69 1.53 6.57 -0.49
N ASP A 70 0.66 7.39 -1.06
CA ASP A 70 0.95 8.81 -1.26
C ASP A 70 0.92 9.53 0.09
N CYS A 71 2.10 10.00 0.54
CA CYS A 71 2.27 10.63 1.84
C CYS A 71 1.46 11.92 1.97
N ASP A 72 1.26 12.66 0.87
CA ASP A 72 0.54 13.94 0.87
C ASP A 72 -0.98 13.74 1.01
N ARG A 73 -1.45 12.50 0.86
CA ARG A 73 -2.85 12.11 1.01
C ARG A 73 -3.15 11.46 2.37
N ILE A 74 -2.16 11.35 3.25
CA ILE A 74 -2.33 10.79 4.60
C ILE A 74 -2.43 11.96 5.58
N ASP A 75 -3.59 12.07 6.24
CA ASP A 75 -3.86 13.07 7.26
C ASP A 75 -3.83 12.43 8.64
N GLY A 76 -2.72 12.60 9.35
CA GLY A 76 -2.56 12.15 10.73
C GLY A 76 -1.64 10.94 10.88
N GLY A 77 -1.88 9.84 10.16
CA GLY A 77 -1.12 8.60 10.30
C GLY A 77 -1.76 7.36 9.64
N ILE A 78 -1.27 6.18 10.01
CA ILE A 78 -1.79 4.89 9.53
C ILE A 78 -2.37 4.11 10.69
N VAL A 79 -3.59 3.57 10.53
CA VAL A 79 -4.24 2.72 11.53
C VAL A 79 -4.52 1.34 10.93
N VAL A 80 -3.91 0.30 11.47
CA VAL A 80 -4.15 -1.10 11.09
C VAL A 80 -5.19 -1.68 12.03
N ARG A 81 -6.39 -1.96 11.52
CA ARG A 81 -7.52 -2.45 12.31
C ARG A 81 -8.40 -3.40 11.50
N MET A 82 -9.28 -4.12 12.18
CA MET A 82 -10.34 -4.86 11.50
C MET A 82 -11.37 -3.87 10.92
N ALA A 83 -12.00 -4.28 9.82
CA ALA A 83 -13.12 -3.54 9.24
C ALA A 83 -14.32 -3.54 10.20
N LYS A 84 -15.12 -2.47 10.15
CA LYS A 84 -16.40 -2.45 10.85
C LYS A 84 -17.47 -3.11 9.98
N GLU A 85 -18.46 -3.72 10.61
CA GLU A 85 -19.57 -4.34 9.90
C GLU A 85 -20.25 -3.35 8.95
N GLY A 86 -20.32 -3.69 7.66
CA GLY A 86 -20.94 -2.84 6.64
C GLY A 86 -20.12 -1.62 6.24
N GLU A 87 -18.84 -1.54 6.64
CA GLU A 87 -17.93 -0.49 6.20
C GLU A 87 -17.76 -0.56 4.68
N LYS A 88 -18.03 0.56 4.01
CA LYS A 88 -17.86 0.68 2.56
C LYS A 88 -16.47 1.16 2.23
N LEU A 89 -15.81 0.47 1.32
CA LEU A 89 -14.52 0.88 0.77
C LEU A 89 -14.57 0.89 -0.75
N VAL A 90 -14.10 1.97 -1.36
CA VAL A 90 -13.89 2.06 -2.81
C VAL A 90 -12.51 1.48 -3.13
N LEU A 91 -12.49 0.44 -3.97
CA LEU A 91 -11.28 -0.25 -4.40
C LEU A 91 -10.58 0.49 -5.55
N LEU A 92 -9.36 0.04 -5.88
CA LEU A 92 -8.56 0.63 -6.97
C LEU A 92 -9.23 0.55 -8.34
N ASP A 93 -10.08 -0.45 -8.55
CA ASP A 93 -10.88 -0.65 -9.76
C ASP A 93 -12.18 0.17 -9.79
N GLY A 94 -12.43 0.97 -8.74
CA GLY A 94 -13.63 1.80 -8.61
C GLY A 94 -14.86 1.04 -8.09
N THR A 95 -14.74 -0.24 -7.74
CA THR A 95 -15.84 -0.99 -7.15
C THR A 95 -16.00 -0.68 -5.67
N GLU A 96 -17.26 -0.63 -5.18
CA GLU A 96 -17.56 -0.54 -3.75
C GLU A 96 -17.61 -1.94 -3.14
N ALA A 97 -16.69 -2.24 -2.22
CA ALA A 97 -16.73 -3.43 -1.39
C ALA A 97 -17.41 -3.11 -0.05
N LYS A 98 -18.39 -3.92 0.34
CA LYS A 98 -18.88 -3.98 1.72
C LYS A 98 -17.99 -4.94 2.49
N LEU A 99 -17.32 -4.43 3.52
CA LEU A 99 -16.42 -5.22 4.34
C LEU A 99 -17.19 -5.89 5.49
N ASP A 100 -16.82 -7.13 5.75
CA ASP A 100 -17.26 -7.87 6.94
C ASP A 100 -16.27 -7.67 8.07
N THR A 101 -16.71 -7.89 9.31
CA THR A 101 -15.95 -7.76 10.55
C THR A 101 -14.68 -8.63 10.59
N ASP A 102 -14.63 -9.72 9.83
CA ASP A 102 -13.46 -10.60 9.72
C ASP A 102 -12.40 -10.11 8.72
N THR A 103 -12.62 -8.97 8.06
CA THR A 103 -11.66 -8.42 7.09
C THR A 103 -10.67 -7.48 7.78
N GLY A 104 -9.42 -7.93 7.91
CA GLY A 104 -8.31 -7.07 8.37
C GLY A 104 -7.84 -6.11 7.28
N TYR A 105 -7.73 -4.81 7.60
CA TYR A 105 -7.26 -3.80 6.65
C TYR A 105 -6.42 -2.69 7.31
N CYS A 106 -5.48 -2.13 6.53
CA CYS A 106 -4.68 -0.99 6.92
C CYS A 106 -5.33 0.30 6.42
N ARG A 107 -6.04 1.02 7.29
CA ARG A 107 -6.68 2.29 6.92
C ARG A 107 -5.74 3.47 7.24
N PRO A 108 -5.19 4.17 6.23
CA PRO A 108 -4.61 5.49 6.49
C PRO A 108 -5.71 6.43 6.99
N SER A 109 -5.41 7.25 8.00
CA SER A 109 -6.28 8.37 8.33
C SER A 109 -6.15 9.36 7.17
N GLN A 110 -7.25 9.60 6.45
CA GLN A 110 -7.30 10.51 5.31
C GLN A 110 -8.42 11.51 5.58
N SER A 111 -8.22 12.78 5.22
CA SER A 111 -9.31 13.73 5.04
C SER A 111 -10.25 13.20 3.94
N ALA A 112 -11.54 13.38 4.17
CA ALA A 112 -12.59 12.76 3.37
C ALA A 112 -12.44 13.05 1.86
N GLY A 113 -12.04 12.05 1.08
CA GLY A 113 -12.00 12.15 -0.37
C GLY A 113 -11.13 11.09 -1.05
N TYR A 114 -11.79 10.18 -1.75
CA TYR A 114 -11.17 9.19 -2.66
C TYR A 114 -10.47 7.99 -2.01
N GLY A 115 -11.30 6.99 -1.69
CA GLY A 115 -10.88 5.62 -1.43
C GLY A 115 -10.25 5.01 -2.67
N ARG A 116 -8.99 4.62 -2.52
CA ARG A 116 -8.34 3.51 -3.22
C ARG A 116 -7.42 2.87 -2.18
N HIS A 117 -6.86 1.70 -2.46
CA HIS A 117 -6.00 0.90 -1.58
C HIS A 117 -6.76 -0.16 -0.77
N LEU A 118 -7.00 -1.31 -1.40
CA LEU A 118 -6.91 -2.60 -0.70
C LEU A 118 -6.26 -3.62 -1.63
N TRP A 119 -5.57 -4.55 -0.98
CA TRP A 119 -4.72 -5.63 -1.50
C TRP A 119 -5.29 -6.36 -2.72
N ARG A 120 -4.41 -6.73 -3.64
CA ARG A 120 -4.60 -7.94 -4.46
C ARG A 120 -4.02 -9.12 -3.71
#